data_AF-A0A2E2YKW3-F1
#
_entry.id   AF-A0A2E2YKW3-F1
#
_cell.length_a   1.000
_cell.length_b   1.000
_cell.length_c   1.000
_cell.angle_alpha   90.00
_cell.angle_beta   90.00
_cell.angle_gamma   90.00
#
_symmetry.space_group_name_H-M   'P 1'
#
loop_
_entity.id
_entity.type
_entity.pdbx_description
1 polymer ?
#
loop_
_entity_poly.entity_id
_entity_poly.type
_entity_poly.pdbx_seq_one_letter_code
_entity_poly.pdbx_strand_id
1 'polypeptide(L)' 'MEYQDRINFVILDYLITEQREFASVMSVAGHPAFAVIDVNQDPKDARDQTFGFQSESRLRSILEELIEA' A
#
# COMPACT_ATOMS: atom_id res chain seq x y z
N MET A 1 8.78 13.88 -10.34
CA MET A 1 7.52 14.44 -9.81
C MET A 1 6.31 13.81 -10.52
N GLU A 2 6.40 12.56 -10.99
CA GLU A 2 5.50 12.03 -12.04
C GLU A 2 4.27 11.26 -11.50
N TYR A 3 4.29 10.86 -10.23
CA TYR A 3 3.20 10.07 -9.62
C TYR A 3 2.42 10.80 -8.51
N GLN A 4 2.92 11.94 -8.03
CA GLN A 4 2.35 12.63 -6.86
C GLN A 4 0.96 13.23 -7.11
N ASP A 5 0.62 13.55 -8.35
CA ASP A 5 -0.70 14.08 -8.70
C ASP A 5 -1.79 13.00 -8.77
N ARG A 6 -1.40 11.71 -8.76
CA ARG A 6 -2.31 10.57 -8.97
C ARG A 6 -2.31 9.55 -7.83
N ILE A 7 -1.24 9.48 -7.04
CA ILE A 7 -1.07 8.51 -5.96
C ILE A 7 -0.73 9.22 -4.65
N ASN A 8 -1.45 8.88 -3.59
CA ASN A 8 -1.11 9.28 -2.23
C ASN A 8 -0.33 8.16 -1.54
N PHE A 9 0.85 8.49 -1.02
CA PHE A 9 1.62 7.58 -0.18
C PHE A 9 1.26 7.80 1.28
N VAL A 10 0.71 6.76 1.91
CA VAL A 10 0.42 6.75 3.35
C VAL A 10 1.35 5.76 4.02
N ILE A 11 2.12 6.23 5.01
CA ILE A 11 3.02 5.39 5.80
C ILE A 11 2.33 5.12 7.13
N LEU A 12 2.14 3.84 7.46
CA LEU A 12 1.60 3.41 8.74
C LEU A 12 2.75 3.02 9.68
N ASP A 13 2.78 3.64 10.85
CA ASP A 13 3.68 3.32 11.95
C ASP A 13 3.08 2.20 12.81
N TYR A 14 3.75 1.05 12.81
CA TYR A 14 3.33 -0.14 13.55
C TYR A 14 3.53 -0.01 15.07
N LEU A 15 4.22 1.02 15.54
CA LEU A 15 4.31 1.35 16.97
C LEU A 15 3.03 2.01 17.48
N ILE A 16 2.21 2.57 16.59
CA ILE A 16 0.92 3.19 16.91
C ILE A 16 -0.18 2.13 16.77
N THR A 17 -0.93 1.89 17.86
CA THR A 17 -1.89 0.78 17.94
C THR A 17 -2.97 0.88 16.87
N GLU A 18 -3.55 2.07 16.68
CA GLU A 18 -4.63 2.31 15.72
C GLU A 18 -4.18 2.09 14.28
N GLN A 19 -2.93 2.46 13.95
CA GLN A 19 -2.38 2.27 12.60
C GLN A 19 -2.06 0.80 12.32
N ARG A 20 -1.61 0.06 13.34
CA ARG A 20 -1.44 -1.40 13.26
C ARG A 20 -2.76 -2.13 13.09
N GLU A 21 -3.80 -1.71 13.81
CA GLU A 21 -5.15 -2.25 13.66
C GLU A 21 -5.70 -1.98 12.25
N PHE A 22 -5.51 -0.76 11.74
CA PHE A 22 -5.87 -0.40 10.37
C PHE A 22 -5.12 -1.25 9.33
N ALA A 23 -3.82 -1.49 9.53
CA ALA A 23 -3.04 -2.38 8.67
C ALA A 23 -3.56 -3.83 8.70
N SER A 24 -4.03 -4.29 9.87
CA SER A 24 -4.62 -5.63 10.02
C SER A 24 -5.93 -5.77 9.25
N VAL A 25 -6.76 -4.71 9.17
CA VAL A 25 -7.98 -4.70 8.35
C VAL A 25 -7.65 -4.95 6.87
N MET A 26 -6.53 -4.39 6.39
CA MET A 26 -6.02 -4.61 5.03
C MET A 26 -5.31 -5.96 4.85
N SER A 27 -5.44 -6.90 5.79
CA SER A 27 -4.75 -8.20 5.80
C SER A 27 -3.21 -8.10 5.78
N VAL A 28 -2.65 -6.95 6.18
CA VAL A 28 -1.19 -6.78 6.26
C VAL A 28 -0.69 -7.34 7.58
N ALA A 29 -0.07 -8.52 7.52
CA ALA A 29 0.36 -9.27 8.69
C ALA A 29 1.85 -9.07 9.09
N GLY A 30 2.63 -8.31 8.31
CA GLY A 30 4.08 -8.18 8.54
C GLY A 30 4.67 -6.87 8.02
N HIS A 31 5.88 -6.55 8.46
CA HIS A 31 6.63 -5.35 8.08
C HIS A 31 8.04 -5.72 7.57
N PRO A 32 8.54 -5.10 6.48
CA PRO A 32 7.87 -4.13 5.62
C PRO A 32 6.80 -4.78 4.74
N ALA A 33 5.75 -4.02 4.45
CA ALA A 33 4.70 -4.43 3.53
C ALA A 33 4.08 -3.21 2.84
N PHE A 34 3.53 -3.44 1.66
CA PHE A 34 2.91 -2.44 0.81
C PHE A 34 1.54 -2.97 0.41
N ALA A 35 0.54 -2.12 0.46
CA ALA A 35 -0.82 -2.45 0.06
C ALA A 35 -1.38 -1.28 -0.74
N VAL A 36 -2.33 -1.58 -1.62
CA VAL A 36 -2.96 -0.58 -2.45
C VAL A 36 -4.46 -0.56 -2.22
N ILE A 37 -4.99 0.66 -2.10
CA ILE A 37 -6.42 0.93 -1.97
C ILE A 37 -6.79 1.98 -3.02
N ASP A 38 -7.80 1.67 -3.84
CA ASP A 38 -8.41 2.63 -4.76
C ASP A 38 -9.32 3.61 -4.01
N VAL A 39 -9.61 4.78 -4.58
CA VAL A 39 -10.30 5.92 -3.95
C VAL A 39 -11.64 5.54 -3.31
N ASN A 40 -12.34 4.54 -3.87
CA ASN A 40 -13.65 4.10 -3.41
C ASN A 40 -13.67 2.67 -2.86
N GLN A 41 -12.48 2.10 -2.60
CA GLN A 41 -12.35 0.73 -2.13
C GLN A 41 -12.37 0.67 -0.61
N ASP A 42 -13.12 -0.29 -0.07
CA ASP A 42 -13.08 -0.57 1.36
C ASP A 42 -11.68 -1.11 1.72
N PRO A 43 -11.01 -0.61 2.79
CA PRO A 43 -9.69 -1.08 3.19
C PRO A 43 -9.60 -2.60 3.35
N LYS A 44 -10.68 -3.28 3.73
CA LYS A 44 -10.68 -4.76 3.85
C LYS A 44 -10.44 -5.48 2.52
N ASP A 45 -10.74 -4.80 1.41
CA ASP A 45 -10.63 -5.34 0.06
C ASP A 45 -9.29 -4.97 -0.59
N ALA A 46 -8.35 -4.35 0.14
CA ALA A 46 -7.07 -3.87 -0.37
C ALA A 46 -6.33 -4.91 -1.23
N ARG A 47 -5.82 -4.47 -2.39
CA ARG A 47 -5.17 -5.32 -3.40
C ARG A 47 -3.65 -5.16 -3.37
N ASP A 48 -2.97 -6.04 -4.13
CA ASP A 48 -1.54 -6.00 -4.41
C ASP A 48 -0.65 -5.92 -3.17
N GLN A 49 -1.05 -6.67 -2.15
CA GLN A 49 -0.31 -6.82 -0.91
C GLN A 49 1.03 -7.49 -1.19
N THR A 50 2.11 -6.74 -1.08
CA THR A 50 3.48 -7.26 -1.18
C THR A 50 4.16 -7.17 0.17
N PHE A 51 4.88 -8.25 0.53
CA PHE A 51 5.53 -8.40 1.83
C PHE A 51 7.05 -8.51 1.64
N GLY A 52 7.79 -7.98 2.61
CA GLY A 52 9.24 -7.94 2.58
C GLY A 52 9.81 -6.80 1.75
N PHE A 53 11.13 -6.65 1.77
CA PHE A 53 11.83 -5.61 1.02
C PHE A 53 11.62 -5.80 -0.48
N GLN A 54 11.14 -4.74 -1.15
CA GLN A 54 10.93 -4.72 -2.59
C GLN A 54 12.03 -3.93 -3.28
N SER A 55 12.42 -4.34 -4.49
CA SER A 55 13.30 -3.54 -5.35
C SER A 55 12.56 -2.32 -5.87
N GLU A 56 13.28 -1.24 -6.19
CA GLU A 56 12.69 -0.04 -6.81
C GLU A 56 11.94 -0.39 -8.09
N SER A 57 12.50 -1.26 -8.94
CA SER A 57 11.86 -1.70 -10.17
C SER A 57 10.52 -2.39 -9.93
N ARG A 58 10.41 -3.22 -8.89
CA ARG A 58 9.16 -3.93 -8.56
C ARG A 58 8.11 -2.96 -8.04
N LEU A 59 8.49 -2.03 -7.16
CA LEU A 59 7.59 -0.99 -6.67
C LEU A 59 7.09 -0.10 -7.80
N ARG A 60 7.99 0.26 -8.73
CA ARG A 60 7.64 1.06 -9.91
C ARG A 60 6.59 0.37 -10.79
N SER A 61 6.77 -0.92 -11.09
CA SER A 61 5.77 -1.66 -11.88
C SER A 61 4.39 -1.71 -11.20
N ILE A 62 4.34 -1.90 -9.88
CA ILE A 62 3.06 -1.86 -9.14
C ILE A 62 2.41 -0.49 -9.28
N LEU A 63 3.18 0.60 -9.14
CA LEU A 63 2.64 1.95 -9.30
C LEU A 63 2.13 2.22 -10.72
N GLU A 64 2.82 1.72 -11.73
CA GLU A 64 2.40 1.84 -13.14
C GLU A 64 1.10 1.08 -13.42
N GLU A 65 0.97 -0.17 -12.91
CA GLU A 65 -0.25 -0.97 -13.02
C GLU A 65 -1.48 -0.25 -12.43
N LEU A 66 -1.31 0.47 -11.32
CA LEU A 66 -2.39 1.23 -10.68
C LEU A 66 -2.79 2.49 -11.44
N ILE A 67 -1.87 3.07 -12.18
CA ILE A 67 -2.08 4.31 -12.94
C ILE A 67 -2.75 4.02 -14.28
N GLU A 68 -2.51 2.84 -14.85
CA GLU A 68 -3.05 2.42 -16.14
C GLU A 68 -4.39 1.68 -16.04
N ALA A 69 -4.80 1.23 -14.85
CA ALA A 69 -6.10 0.60 -14.57
C ALA A 69 -7.26 1.61 -14.51
#